data_AF-A0A246BTQ8-F1
#
_entry.id   AF-A0A246BTQ8-F1
#
_cell.length_a   1.000
_cell.length_b   1.000
_cell.length_c   1.000
_cell.angle_alpha   90.00
_cell.angle_beta   90.00
_cell.angle_gamma   90.00
#
_symmetry.space_group_name_H-M   'P 1'
#
loop_
_entity.id
_entity.type
_entity.pdbx_description
1 polymer ?
#
loop_
_entity_poly.entity_id
_entity_poly.type
_entity_poly.pdbx_seq_one_letter_code
_entity_poly.pdbx_strand_id
1 'polypeptide(L)'
;MTLTLHESASTPATWDRLISTSNHPTELVSDIADAPQSLRLRRKVRIAMTTRCKKTINEALDELDRTQDSGAHGLRLLANITLGQYASILQASERPLTSLDPHAVEDAADGAFARGMALGETRQFTEALAQLHLARTLAQALDMQYRVQHVELEIGRLHTNMGQPDPQLLINAINRAPLSDRRRLWALGLLAESHVALGDYETAATLLARGDQKFSEIQAFTLALLGRHHKSADQLEPRDTYGQVARALWALRLGSPFHAPLSKGASPQSEYGSIVRAWGMLQARPMAAQARTMLLGLTVRTPDQRAHRAAALVRANQLGGFGDDIDDLVAEFNAALNAMTVRGPFLTLLRSLAPETFALLAMLPEMHQEVAESLPEVPLLIGGELSFRYQQHRLPGRSNGSSVMVLAAATGRTGPESRPHPQAAQRIRDILTQIGAREYVNLGGLIRIIGRFSEQARFSHRKSWEAAQSRALEWVDSAALRQEIKDALGL
;
A
#
# COMPACT_ATOMS: atom_id res chain seq x y z
N MET A 1 3.97 47.63 3.74
CA MET A 1 5.30 47.85 4.36
C MET A 1 6.27 46.88 3.74
N THR A 2 7.23 47.39 2.98
CA THR A 2 8.36 46.64 2.42
C THR A 2 9.39 46.53 3.54
N LEU A 3 9.47 45.39 4.21
CA LEU A 3 10.59 45.08 5.11
C LEU A 3 11.89 45.20 4.31
N THR A 4 12.93 45.77 4.90
CA THR A 4 14.24 45.75 4.25
C THR A 4 14.72 44.30 4.13
N LEU A 5 15.37 43.94 3.01
CA LEU A 5 15.88 42.57 2.74
C LEU A 5 16.78 42.01 3.86
N HIS A 6 17.36 42.88 4.68
CA HIS A 6 18.23 42.50 5.80
C HIS A 6 17.46 42.10 7.07
N GLU A 7 16.26 42.65 7.30
CA GLU A 7 15.39 42.26 8.43
C GLU A 7 14.73 40.90 8.18
N SER A 8 14.49 40.54 6.92
CA SER A 8 13.76 39.34 6.52
C SER A 8 14.54 38.02 6.71
N ALA A 9 15.87 38.04 6.80
CA ALA A 9 16.66 36.83 7.07
C ALA A 9 16.98 36.60 8.56
N SER A 10 16.72 37.61 9.40
CA SER A 10 17.13 37.62 10.80
C SER A 10 16.19 36.81 11.71
N THR A 11 14.88 36.91 11.53
CA THR A 11 13.92 36.21 12.40
C THR A 11 13.60 34.80 11.89
N PRO A 12 13.27 33.84 12.79
CA PRO A 12 12.82 32.51 12.38
C PRO A 12 11.61 32.53 11.43
N ALA A 13 10.58 33.35 11.72
CA ALA A 13 9.35 33.46 10.93
C ALA A 13 9.61 33.92 9.49
N THR A 14 10.37 35.01 9.33
CA THR A 14 10.66 35.59 8.02
C THR A 14 11.56 34.67 7.20
N TRP A 15 12.56 34.03 7.84
CA TRP A 15 13.41 33.04 7.18
C TRP A 15 12.62 31.80 6.74
N ASP A 16 11.73 31.29 7.60
CA ASP A 16 10.84 30.16 7.28
C ASP A 16 10.01 30.45 6.03
N ARG A 17 9.44 31.67 5.92
CA ARG A 17 8.74 32.10 4.70
C ARG A 17 9.66 32.10 3.48
N LEU A 18 10.79 32.81 3.53
CA LEU A 18 11.71 32.98 2.40
C LEU A 18 12.16 31.65 1.80
N ILE A 19 12.66 30.73 2.64
CA ILE A 19 13.18 29.44 2.18
C ILE A 19 12.08 28.51 1.66
N SER A 20 10.85 28.69 2.14
CA SER A 20 9.71 27.81 1.83
C SER A 20 8.97 28.21 0.55
N THR A 21 8.95 29.50 0.24
CA THR A 21 8.31 30.04 -0.98
C THR A 21 9.25 30.22 -2.15
N SER A 22 10.58 30.19 -1.95
CA SER A 22 11.54 30.30 -3.04
C SER A 22 11.63 29.01 -3.86
N ASN A 23 11.55 29.14 -5.19
CA ASN A 23 11.84 28.06 -6.13
C ASN A 23 13.35 27.85 -6.36
N HIS A 24 14.18 28.84 -6.02
CA HIS A 24 15.63 28.78 -6.10
C HIS A 24 16.28 29.16 -4.74
N PRO A 25 16.15 28.32 -3.69
CA PRO A 25 16.65 28.66 -2.35
C PRO A 25 18.16 28.91 -2.29
N THR A 26 18.93 28.42 -3.28
CA THR A 26 20.37 28.65 -3.41
C THR A 26 20.73 30.11 -3.68
N GLU A 27 19.81 30.90 -4.23
CA GLU A 27 20.02 32.34 -4.49
C GLU A 27 19.95 33.16 -3.20
N LEU A 28 19.32 32.64 -2.14
CA LEU A 28 19.19 33.30 -0.83
C LEU A 28 20.54 33.46 -0.09
N VAL A 29 21.65 32.95 -0.64
CA VAL A 29 22.99 33.11 -0.05
C VAL A 29 23.43 34.57 -0.08
N SER A 30 23.06 35.36 -1.10
CA SER A 30 23.35 36.80 -1.14
C SER A 30 22.62 37.57 -0.04
N ASP A 31 21.41 37.11 0.31
CA ASP A 31 20.51 37.81 1.24
C ASP A 31 20.95 37.66 2.71
N ILE A 32 21.92 36.77 2.99
CA ILE A 32 22.48 36.52 4.32
C ILE A 32 23.93 36.98 4.46
N ALA A 33 24.48 37.70 3.46
CA ALA A 33 25.90 38.07 3.42
C ALA A 33 26.31 38.91 4.64
N ASP A 34 25.45 39.86 5.03
CA ASP A 34 25.67 40.85 6.09
C ASP A 34 25.19 40.38 7.48
N ALA A 35 24.62 39.17 7.59
CA ALA A 35 24.20 38.60 8.87
C ALA A 35 25.39 38.18 9.76
N PRO A 36 25.22 38.14 11.10
CA PRO A 36 26.22 37.60 12.00
C PRO A 36 26.70 36.21 11.56
N GLN A 37 28.00 35.93 11.69
CA GLN A 37 28.62 34.72 11.14
C GLN A 37 27.90 33.43 11.56
N SER A 38 27.53 33.30 12.84
CA SER A 38 26.79 32.14 13.35
C SER A 38 25.43 31.96 12.66
N LEU A 39 24.65 33.03 12.53
CA LEU A 39 23.36 33.00 11.85
C LEU A 39 23.51 32.67 10.36
N ARG A 40 24.50 33.28 9.70
CA ARG A 40 24.80 33.03 8.28
C ARG A 40 25.13 31.56 8.03
N LEU A 41 25.97 30.94 8.87
CA LEU A 41 26.32 29.53 8.74
C LEU A 41 25.10 28.62 8.96
N ARG A 42 24.26 28.91 9.98
CA ARG A 42 23.00 28.17 10.20
C ARG A 42 22.06 28.27 8.99
N ARG A 43 21.91 29.46 8.41
CA ARG A 43 21.08 29.67 7.20
C ARG A 43 21.68 28.95 5.98
N LYS A 44 23.01 28.97 5.81
CA LYS A 44 23.72 28.24 4.74
C LYS A 44 23.47 26.74 4.79
N VAL A 45 23.48 26.12 5.97
CA VAL A 45 23.12 24.70 6.13
C VAL A 45 21.67 24.45 5.71
N ARG A 46 20.73 25.31 6.10
CA ARG A 46 19.33 25.19 5.66
C ARG A 46 19.17 25.30 4.14
N ILE A 47 19.88 26.22 3.50
CA ILE A 47 19.92 26.31 2.03
C ILE A 47 20.51 25.02 1.44
N ALA A 48 21.64 24.53 1.96
CA ALA A 48 22.30 23.32 1.48
C ALA A 48 21.37 22.09 1.52
N MET A 49 20.58 21.94 2.59
CA MET A 49 19.56 20.88 2.70
C MET A 49 18.52 20.92 1.58
N THR A 50 18.25 22.09 0.99
CA THR A 50 17.29 22.17 -0.14
C THR A 50 17.80 21.49 -1.41
N THR A 51 19.12 21.37 -1.57
CA THR A 51 19.74 20.73 -2.74
C THR A 51 19.66 19.20 -2.71
N ARG A 52 19.46 18.61 -1.53
CA ARG A 52 19.58 17.16 -1.27
C ARG A 52 20.92 16.55 -1.72
N CYS A 53 21.93 17.37 -1.99
CA CYS A 53 23.27 16.91 -2.36
C CYS A 53 24.08 16.60 -1.09
N LYS A 54 24.42 15.32 -0.88
CA LYS A 54 25.19 14.88 0.30
C LYS A 54 26.48 15.67 0.50
N LYS A 55 27.22 15.93 -0.59
CA LYS A 55 28.48 16.69 -0.55
C LYS A 55 28.24 18.12 -0.06
N THR A 56 27.28 18.82 -0.67
CA THR A 56 26.96 20.22 -0.33
C THR A 56 26.44 20.36 1.11
N ILE A 57 25.65 19.40 1.59
CA ILE A 57 25.15 19.39 2.97
C ILE A 57 26.31 19.19 3.95
N ASN A 58 27.20 18.22 3.70
CA ASN A 58 28.35 17.96 4.55
C ASN A 58 29.32 19.14 4.60
N GLU A 59 29.63 19.76 3.45
CA GLU A 59 30.50 20.95 3.39
C GLU A 59 29.96 22.11 4.23
N ALA A 60 28.65 22.34 4.21
CA ALA A 60 28.01 23.36 5.03
C ALA A 60 28.02 23.01 6.53
N LEU A 61 27.86 21.73 6.88
CA LEU A 61 27.96 21.26 8.27
C LEU A 61 29.40 21.39 8.80
N ASP A 62 30.39 20.98 8.02
CA ASP A 62 31.81 21.09 8.39
C ASP A 62 32.21 22.54 8.68
N GLU A 63 31.69 23.48 7.89
CA GLU A 63 31.93 24.92 8.11
C GLU A 63 31.26 25.42 9.39
N LEU A 64 30.03 24.98 9.69
CA LEU A 64 29.34 25.28 10.94
C LEU A 64 30.09 24.70 12.15
N ASP A 65 30.60 23.48 12.04
CA ASP A 65 31.26 22.77 13.14
C ASP A 65 32.61 23.39 13.55
N ARG A 66 33.31 24.04 12.61
CA ARG A 66 34.53 24.82 12.91
C ARG A 66 34.28 25.97 13.89
N THR A 67 33.05 26.47 13.98
CA THR A 67 32.70 27.56 14.90
C THR A 67 32.28 27.08 16.30
N GLN A 68 32.17 25.76 16.52
CA GLN A 68 31.72 25.17 17.78
C GLN A 68 30.38 25.74 18.30
N ASP A 69 29.49 26.17 17.40
CA ASP A 69 28.19 26.74 17.77
C ASP A 69 27.30 25.70 18.46
N SER A 70 27.23 25.79 19.79
CA SER A 70 26.47 24.88 20.64
C SER A 70 24.95 25.02 20.46
N GLY A 71 24.48 26.16 19.92
CA GLY A 71 23.07 26.48 19.71
C GLY A 71 22.52 26.06 18.34
N ALA A 72 23.27 25.28 17.56
CA ALA A 72 22.84 24.72 16.27
C ALA A 72 22.72 23.18 16.34
N HIS A 73 22.33 22.63 17.48
CA HIS A 73 22.29 21.18 17.68
C HIS A 73 21.12 20.55 16.91
N GLY A 74 19.92 21.11 17.03
CA GLY A 74 18.75 20.64 16.30
C GLY A 74 18.90 20.79 14.79
N LEU A 75 19.57 21.85 14.33
CA LEU A 75 19.91 22.02 12.91
C LEU A 75 20.80 20.88 12.38
N ARG A 76 21.77 20.41 13.17
CA ARG A 76 22.60 19.25 12.81
C ARG A 76 21.77 17.98 12.71
N LEU A 77 20.85 17.76 13.66
CA LEU A 77 19.93 16.62 13.59
C LEU A 77 19.05 16.68 12.33
N LEU A 78 18.58 17.88 11.97
CA LEU A 78 17.77 18.09 10.76
C LEU A 78 18.57 17.82 9.48
N ALA A 79 19.84 18.20 9.44
CA ALA A 79 20.73 17.87 8.32
C ALA A 79 20.98 16.36 8.22
N ASN A 80 21.19 15.68 9.36
CA ASN A 80 21.33 14.22 9.40
C ASN A 80 20.05 13.51 8.92
N ILE A 81 18.87 14.06 9.20
CA ILE A 81 17.60 13.55 8.64
C ILE A 81 17.60 13.65 7.13
N THR A 82 18.02 14.80 6.59
CA THR A 82 18.08 15.03 5.14
C THR A 82 19.05 14.05 4.46
N LEU A 83 20.08 13.60 5.19
CA LEU A 83 21.05 12.60 4.74
C LEU A 83 20.62 11.15 4.99
N GLY A 84 19.43 10.90 5.57
CA GLY A 84 18.92 9.56 5.90
C GLY A 84 19.65 8.88 7.05
N GLN A 85 20.34 9.62 7.92
CA GLN A 85 21.16 9.08 9.01
C GLN A 85 20.36 8.88 10.31
N TYR A 86 19.24 8.15 10.24
CA TYR A 86 18.27 8.02 11.33
C TYR A 86 18.88 7.50 12.64
N ALA A 87 19.75 6.49 12.58
CA ALA A 87 20.39 5.91 13.77
C ALA A 87 21.22 6.94 14.55
N SER A 88 21.93 7.84 13.85
CA SER A 88 22.76 8.87 14.49
C SER A 88 21.91 9.88 15.29
N ILE A 89 20.70 10.16 14.82
CA ILE A 89 19.79 11.11 15.47
C ILE A 89 19.22 10.51 16.75
N LEU A 90 18.85 9.22 16.71
CA LEU A 90 18.31 8.51 17.87
C LEU A 90 19.38 8.26 18.95
N GLN A 91 20.65 8.17 18.58
CA GLN A 91 21.77 8.05 19.51
C GLN A 91 22.23 9.39 20.10
N ALA A 92 21.89 10.51 19.46
CA ALA A 92 22.26 11.83 19.96
C ALA A 92 21.55 12.11 21.30
N SER A 93 22.26 12.70 22.26
CA SER A 93 21.68 13.10 23.54
C SER A 93 20.63 14.21 23.34
N GLU A 94 19.53 14.15 24.09
CA GLU A 94 18.58 15.26 24.13
C GLU A 94 19.23 16.48 24.76
N ARG A 95 19.10 17.62 24.08
CA ARG A 95 19.42 18.92 24.66
C ARG A 95 18.12 19.62 25.01
N PRO A 96 17.80 19.83 26.29
CA PRO A 96 16.61 20.56 26.68
C PRO A 96 16.68 22.01 26.18
N LEU A 97 15.52 22.62 25.97
CA LEU A 97 15.45 24.05 25.73
C LEU A 97 15.94 24.79 26.98
N THR A 98 17.07 25.48 26.85
CA THR A 98 17.75 26.18 27.97
C THR A 98 17.58 27.69 27.93
N SER A 99 16.98 28.23 26.87
CA SER A 99 16.77 29.68 26.67
C SER A 99 15.48 29.93 25.90
N LEU A 100 14.84 31.07 26.14
CA LEU A 100 13.69 31.57 25.37
C LEU A 100 14.11 32.47 24.20
N ASP A 101 15.41 32.57 23.92
CA ASP A 101 15.91 33.23 22.71
C ASP A 101 15.27 32.60 21.45
N PRO A 102 14.75 33.41 20.50
CA PRO A 102 14.05 32.90 19.33
C PRO A 102 14.87 31.89 18.50
N HIS A 103 16.19 32.03 18.43
CA HIS A 103 17.04 31.08 17.70
C HIS A 103 17.28 29.78 18.47
N ALA A 104 17.29 29.82 19.81
CA ALA A 104 17.31 28.62 20.63
C ALA A 104 16.00 27.83 20.50
N VAL A 105 14.85 28.53 20.48
CA VAL A 105 13.53 27.92 20.25
C VAL A 105 13.43 27.35 18.83
N GLU A 106 13.98 28.03 17.83
CA GLU A 106 14.05 27.56 16.45
C GLU A 106 14.88 26.27 16.31
N ASP A 107 16.05 26.21 16.97
CA ASP A 107 16.90 25.02 16.98
C ASP A 107 16.21 23.85 17.69
N ALA A 108 15.53 24.10 18.82
CA ALA A 108 14.74 23.08 19.50
C ALA A 108 13.59 22.54 18.63
N ALA A 109 12.92 23.41 17.87
CA ALA A 109 11.89 23.00 16.92
C ALA A 109 12.46 22.11 15.80
N ASP A 110 13.63 22.47 15.24
CA ASP A 110 14.33 21.65 14.25
C ASP A 110 14.75 20.30 14.81
N GLY A 111 15.26 20.27 16.04
CA GLY A 111 15.68 19.04 16.73
C GLY A 111 14.52 18.09 17.00
N ALA A 112 13.40 18.63 17.53
CA ALA A 112 12.18 17.85 17.77
C ALA A 112 11.59 17.32 16.45
N PHE A 113 11.57 18.14 15.39
CA PHE A 113 11.11 17.71 14.07
C PHE A 113 11.99 16.58 13.52
N ALA A 114 13.32 16.73 13.60
CA ALA A 114 14.26 15.74 13.12
C ALA A 114 14.13 14.40 13.87
N ARG A 115 14.00 14.44 15.20
CA ARG A 115 13.74 13.26 16.02
C ARG A 115 12.41 12.60 15.67
N GLY A 116 11.35 13.39 15.52
CA GLY A 116 10.03 12.91 15.11
C GLY A 116 10.09 12.13 13.81
N MET A 117 10.81 12.64 12.81
CA MET A 117 11.03 11.93 11.55
C MET A 117 11.83 10.62 11.75
N ALA A 118 12.95 10.64 12.49
CA ALA A 118 13.77 9.45 12.72
C ALA A 118 13.01 8.34 13.47
N LEU A 119 12.23 8.72 14.48
CA LEU A 119 11.37 7.80 15.23
C LEU A 119 10.28 7.22 14.32
N GLY A 120 9.70 8.04 13.46
CA GLY A 120 8.73 7.62 12.44
C GLY A 120 9.28 6.56 11.50
N GLU A 121 10.50 6.76 10.98
CA GLU A 121 11.19 5.81 10.11
C GLU A 121 11.53 4.48 10.81
N THR A 122 11.75 4.52 12.14
CA THR A 122 11.96 3.32 12.97
C THR A 122 10.67 2.76 13.57
N ARG A 123 9.50 3.25 13.14
CA ARG A 123 8.15 2.81 13.58
C ARG A 123 7.86 2.99 15.07
N GLN A 124 8.57 3.88 15.74
CA GLN A 124 8.27 4.33 17.11
C GLN A 124 7.24 5.46 17.04
N PHE A 125 6.02 5.12 16.61
CA PHE A 125 5.03 6.10 16.16
C PHE A 125 4.52 7.02 17.27
N THR A 126 4.33 6.49 18.49
CA THR A 126 3.85 7.28 19.63
C THR A 126 4.84 8.36 20.00
N GLU A 127 6.12 8.00 20.11
CA GLU A 127 7.22 8.91 20.40
C GLU A 127 7.44 9.89 19.25
N ALA A 128 7.32 9.41 18.00
CA ALA A 128 7.42 10.25 16.81
C ALA A 128 6.35 11.37 16.82
N LEU A 129 5.09 11.02 17.09
CA LEU A 129 3.99 11.99 17.17
C LEU A 129 4.22 12.99 18.30
N ALA A 130 4.68 12.55 19.47
CA ALA A 130 4.99 13.45 20.59
C ALA A 130 6.06 14.50 20.19
N GLN A 131 7.14 14.06 19.54
CA GLN A 131 8.20 14.95 19.06
C GLN A 131 7.72 15.89 17.95
N LEU A 132 6.87 15.42 17.02
CA LEU A 132 6.28 16.28 16.00
C LEU A 132 5.31 17.31 16.61
N HIS A 133 4.50 16.94 17.61
CA HIS A 133 3.65 17.90 18.32
C HIS A 133 4.46 18.95 19.08
N LEU A 134 5.58 18.57 19.69
CA LEU A 134 6.52 19.52 20.30
C LEU A 134 7.09 20.47 19.24
N ALA A 135 7.58 19.95 18.11
CA ALA A 135 8.08 20.76 17.01
C ALA A 135 7.03 21.75 16.47
N ARG A 136 5.78 21.31 16.33
CA ARG A 136 4.64 22.15 15.92
C ARG A 136 4.42 23.29 16.91
N THR A 137 4.41 22.99 18.21
CA THR A 137 4.17 23.98 19.27
C THR A 137 5.25 25.04 19.29
N LEU A 138 6.53 24.64 19.22
CA LEU A 138 7.66 25.56 19.16
C LEU A 138 7.64 26.41 17.88
N ALA A 139 7.27 25.81 16.74
CA ALA A 139 7.14 26.54 15.49
C ALA A 139 5.99 27.55 15.50
N GLN A 140 4.86 27.23 16.13
CA GLN A 140 3.74 28.16 16.34
C GLN A 140 4.13 29.32 17.24
N ALA A 141 4.88 29.07 18.31
CA ALA A 141 5.37 30.12 19.21
C ALA A 141 6.29 31.14 18.51
N LEU A 142 6.94 30.73 17.41
CA LEU A 142 7.81 31.58 16.58
C LEU A 142 7.15 32.08 15.29
N ASP A 143 5.83 31.86 15.10
CA ASP A 143 5.09 32.18 13.86
C ASP A 143 5.75 31.62 12.57
N MET A 144 6.39 30.44 12.68
CA MET A 144 6.98 29.73 11.54
C MET A 144 5.91 28.91 10.80
N GLN A 145 5.02 29.58 10.08
CA GLN A 145 3.82 28.99 9.48
C GLN A 145 4.12 27.84 8.50
N TYR A 146 5.23 27.91 7.75
CA TYR A 146 5.61 26.88 6.78
C TYR A 146 6.27 25.68 7.45
N ARG A 147 6.98 25.90 8.56
CA ARG A 147 7.43 24.80 9.43
C ARG A 147 6.25 24.08 10.05
N VAL A 148 5.25 24.81 10.56
CA VAL A 148 4.02 24.22 11.10
C VAL A 148 3.33 23.37 10.04
N GLN A 149 3.17 23.89 8.84
CA GLN A 149 2.62 23.15 7.69
C GLN A 149 3.42 21.88 7.39
N HIS A 150 4.75 21.96 7.38
CA HIS A 150 5.62 20.78 7.14
C HIS A 150 5.46 19.71 8.23
N VAL A 151 5.38 20.13 9.49
CA VAL A 151 5.14 19.23 10.61
C VAL A 151 3.77 18.56 10.51
N GLU A 152 2.73 19.29 10.11
CA GLU A 152 1.39 18.73 9.92
C GLU A 152 1.32 17.71 8.78
N LEU A 153 2.07 17.94 7.69
CA LEU A 153 2.21 16.96 6.61
C LEU A 153 2.91 15.66 7.08
N GLU A 154 3.96 15.78 7.89
CA GLU A 154 4.62 14.60 8.47
C GLU A 154 3.73 13.87 9.48
N ILE A 155 2.95 14.58 10.30
CA ILE A 155 1.95 13.97 11.18
C ILE A 155 0.94 13.16 10.33
N GLY A 156 0.43 13.73 9.24
CA GLY A 156 -0.45 13.03 8.32
C GLY A 156 0.18 11.77 7.71
N ARG A 157 1.45 11.85 7.29
CA ARG A 157 2.21 10.67 6.83
C ARG A 157 2.31 9.59 7.90
N LEU A 158 2.60 9.96 9.16
CA LEU A 158 2.67 8.99 10.26
C LEU A 158 1.32 8.33 10.52
N HIS A 159 0.22 9.08 10.50
CA HIS A 159 -1.13 8.52 10.62
C HIS A 159 -1.41 7.48 9.53
N THR A 160 -1.06 7.77 8.27
CA THR A 160 -1.13 6.78 7.17
C THR A 160 -0.29 5.54 7.48
N ASN A 161 0.98 5.71 7.88
CA ASN A 161 1.88 4.59 8.22
C ASN A 161 1.42 3.78 9.45
N MET A 162 0.67 4.40 10.37
CA MET A 162 0.06 3.73 11.52
C MET A 162 -1.18 2.91 11.15
N GLY A 163 -1.68 3.04 9.92
CA GLY A 163 -2.92 2.40 9.48
C GLY A 163 -4.18 3.22 9.77
N GLN A 164 -4.03 4.51 10.06
CA GLN A 164 -5.11 5.46 10.33
C GLN A 164 -5.05 6.65 9.35
N PRO A 165 -5.08 6.41 8.02
CA PRO A 165 -4.97 7.48 7.04
C PRO A 165 -6.09 8.52 7.20
N ASP A 166 -5.70 9.80 7.19
CA ASP A 166 -6.62 10.94 7.23
C ASP A 166 -6.26 11.93 6.09
N PRO A 167 -6.87 11.76 4.90
CA PRO A 167 -6.65 12.67 3.78
C PRO A 167 -7.05 14.12 4.11
N GLN A 168 -8.04 14.33 4.99
CA GLN A 168 -8.52 15.67 5.31
C GLN A 168 -7.49 16.47 6.12
N LEU A 169 -6.78 15.80 7.04
CA LEU A 169 -5.65 16.40 7.75
C LEU A 169 -4.57 16.88 6.77
N LEU A 170 -4.22 16.07 5.77
CA LEU A 170 -3.25 16.44 4.73
C LEU A 170 -3.76 17.58 3.84
N ILE A 171 -5.03 17.57 3.43
CA ILE A 171 -5.66 18.66 2.66
C ILE A 171 -5.61 19.98 3.43
N ASN A 172 -5.95 19.95 4.72
CA ASN A 172 -5.91 21.12 5.59
C ASN A 172 -4.49 21.67 5.72
N ALA A 173 -3.50 20.79 5.89
CA ALA A 173 -2.09 21.18 5.93
C ALA A 173 -1.64 21.80 4.59
N ILE A 174 -1.95 21.18 3.45
CA ILE A 174 -1.60 21.70 2.11
C ILE A 174 -2.15 23.11 1.88
N ASN A 175 -3.39 23.36 2.32
CA ASN A 175 -4.07 24.63 2.09
C ASN A 175 -3.75 25.72 3.12
N ARG A 176 -2.98 25.41 4.17
CA ARG A 176 -2.66 26.34 5.26
C ARG A 176 -1.86 27.57 4.80
N ALA A 177 -0.86 27.35 3.95
CA ALA A 177 0.02 28.39 3.44
C ALA A 177 0.45 28.06 1.99
N PRO A 178 0.81 29.07 1.16
CA PRO A 178 1.31 28.82 -0.19
C PRO A 178 2.54 27.90 -0.17
N LEU A 179 2.61 26.90 -1.03
CA LEU A 179 3.77 26.00 -1.12
C LEU A 179 4.60 26.30 -2.37
N SER A 180 5.92 26.22 -2.27
CA SER A 180 6.77 26.07 -3.47
C SER A 180 6.41 24.79 -4.21
N ASP A 181 6.64 24.76 -5.53
CA ASP A 181 6.26 23.63 -6.39
C ASP A 181 6.82 22.32 -5.85
N ARG A 182 8.08 22.32 -5.41
CA ARG A 182 8.74 21.16 -4.82
C ARG A 182 8.00 20.61 -3.59
N ARG A 183 7.59 21.46 -2.66
CA ARG A 183 6.88 21.03 -1.44
C ARG A 183 5.45 20.61 -1.74
N ARG A 184 4.79 21.35 -2.64
CA ARG A 184 3.45 21.01 -3.13
C ARG A 184 3.44 19.61 -3.73
N LEU A 185 4.44 19.28 -4.55
CA LEU A 185 4.57 17.96 -5.14
C LEU A 185 4.74 16.87 -4.06
N TRP A 186 5.66 17.07 -3.13
CA TRP A 186 5.84 16.12 -2.03
C TRP A 186 4.54 15.92 -1.22
N ALA A 187 3.83 16.99 -0.88
CA ALA A 187 2.57 16.92 -0.12
C ALA A 187 1.45 16.22 -0.89
N LEU A 188 1.35 16.43 -2.22
CA LEU A 188 0.41 15.71 -3.08
C LEU A 188 0.73 14.20 -3.15
N GLY A 189 2.00 13.82 -3.12
CA GLY A 189 2.42 12.42 -3.01
C GLY A 189 1.92 11.77 -1.72
N LEU A 190 2.11 12.43 -0.58
CA LEU A 190 1.59 11.96 0.72
C LEU A 190 0.07 11.83 0.73
N LEU A 191 -0.64 12.81 0.16
CA LEU A 191 -2.09 12.79 0.04
C LEU A 191 -2.54 11.60 -0.83
N ALA A 192 -1.87 11.36 -1.95
CA ALA A 192 -2.15 10.22 -2.82
C ALA A 192 -1.94 8.89 -2.09
N GLU A 193 -0.83 8.72 -1.35
CA GLU A 193 -0.59 7.53 -0.52
C GLU A 193 -1.70 7.32 0.53
N SER A 194 -2.17 8.40 1.16
CA SER A 194 -3.29 8.34 2.11
C SER A 194 -4.60 7.88 1.45
N HIS A 195 -4.88 8.28 0.21
CA HIS A 195 -6.04 7.80 -0.55
C HIS A 195 -5.87 6.33 -0.97
N VAL A 196 -4.67 5.92 -1.37
CA VAL A 196 -4.38 4.51 -1.70
C VAL A 196 -4.60 3.62 -0.48
N ALA A 197 -4.13 4.03 0.71
CA ALA A 197 -4.33 3.30 1.95
C ALA A 197 -5.83 3.03 2.27
N LEU A 198 -6.73 3.91 1.81
CA LEU A 198 -8.18 3.82 1.95
C LEU A 198 -8.90 3.13 0.78
N GLY A 199 -8.17 2.63 -0.21
CA GLY A 199 -8.73 1.99 -1.41
C GLY A 199 -9.21 2.96 -2.51
N ASP A 200 -9.07 4.27 -2.31
CA ASP A 200 -9.47 5.30 -3.27
C ASP A 200 -8.36 5.57 -4.31
N TYR A 201 -8.12 4.57 -5.16
CA TYR A 201 -7.08 4.62 -6.19
C TYR A 201 -7.37 5.65 -7.29
N GLU A 202 -8.64 5.96 -7.54
CA GLU A 202 -9.07 6.95 -8.55
C GLU A 202 -8.70 8.37 -8.15
N THR A 203 -9.00 8.76 -6.90
CA THR A 203 -8.61 10.08 -6.39
C THR A 203 -7.10 10.20 -6.33
N ALA A 204 -6.40 9.16 -5.87
CA ALA A 204 -4.93 9.13 -5.87
C ALA A 204 -4.35 9.34 -7.28
N ALA A 205 -4.83 8.59 -8.27
CA ALA A 205 -4.39 8.74 -9.66
C ALA A 205 -4.68 10.15 -10.23
N THR A 206 -5.85 10.72 -9.90
CA THR A 206 -6.26 12.07 -10.35
C THR A 206 -5.38 13.16 -9.74
N LEU A 207 -5.02 13.04 -8.46
CA LEU A 207 -4.12 13.98 -7.79
C LEU A 207 -2.74 13.99 -8.46
N LEU A 208 -2.24 12.81 -8.81
CA LEU A 208 -0.90 12.64 -9.39
C LEU A 208 -0.84 12.99 -10.87
N ALA A 209 -1.93 12.82 -11.62
CA ALA A 209 -2.02 13.20 -13.04
C ALA A 209 -1.86 14.70 -13.30
N ARG A 210 -2.02 15.53 -12.27
CA ARG A 210 -1.84 16.98 -12.34
C ARG A 210 -0.39 17.43 -12.13
N GLY A 211 0.49 16.54 -11.66
CA GLY A 211 1.92 16.83 -11.58
C GLY A 211 2.64 16.31 -12.81
N ASP A 212 3.66 17.04 -13.25
CA ASP A 212 4.55 16.64 -14.35
C ASP A 212 5.17 15.23 -14.12
N GLN A 213 6.02 14.77 -15.05
CA GLN A 213 6.74 13.48 -15.03
C GLN A 213 7.38 13.04 -13.68
N LYS A 214 7.50 13.95 -12.70
CA LYS A 214 8.03 13.75 -11.34
C LYS A 214 7.20 12.79 -10.47
N PHE A 215 5.95 12.46 -10.81
CA PHE A 215 5.14 11.46 -10.09
C PHE A 215 4.98 10.12 -10.82
N SER A 216 5.73 9.92 -11.91
CA SER A 216 5.55 8.79 -12.81
C SER A 216 5.51 7.43 -12.10
N GLU A 217 6.26 7.24 -11.01
CA GLU A 217 6.29 5.98 -10.25
C GLU A 217 4.99 5.67 -9.49
N ILE A 218 4.56 6.56 -8.58
CA ILE A 218 3.35 6.37 -7.78
C ILE A 218 2.09 6.51 -8.66
N GLN A 219 2.16 7.32 -9.72
CA GLN A 219 1.11 7.37 -10.73
C GLN A 219 1.01 6.05 -11.49
N ALA A 220 2.13 5.48 -11.93
CA ALA A 220 2.12 4.16 -12.57
C ALA A 220 1.58 3.08 -11.64
N PHE A 221 1.93 3.14 -10.35
CA PHE A 221 1.41 2.22 -9.34
C PHE A 221 -0.11 2.36 -9.17
N THR A 222 -0.64 3.57 -8.96
CA THR A 222 -2.09 3.80 -8.82
C THR A 222 -2.87 3.40 -10.07
N LEU A 223 -2.34 3.70 -11.27
CA LEU A 223 -2.94 3.22 -12.52
C LEU A 223 -2.86 1.69 -12.66
N ALA A 224 -1.78 1.06 -12.21
CA ALA A 224 -1.64 -0.40 -12.19
C ALA A 224 -2.64 -1.05 -11.23
N LEU A 225 -2.97 -0.43 -10.08
CA LEU A 225 -4.06 -0.88 -9.20
C LEU A 225 -5.41 -0.80 -9.93
N LEU A 226 -5.68 0.31 -10.63
CA LEU A 226 -6.90 0.53 -11.42
C LEU A 226 -7.00 -0.32 -12.70
N GLY A 227 -5.91 -0.94 -13.14
CA GLY A 227 -5.87 -1.73 -14.39
C GLY A 227 -5.79 -0.86 -15.64
N ARG A 228 -5.25 0.35 -15.50
CA ARG A 228 -5.05 1.33 -16.58
C ARG A 228 -3.57 1.42 -16.93
N HIS A 229 -3.23 1.32 -18.20
CA HIS A 229 -1.83 1.30 -18.62
C HIS A 229 -1.22 2.71 -18.50
N HIS A 230 -0.06 2.83 -17.83
CA HIS A 230 0.70 4.07 -17.81
C HIS A 230 1.59 4.13 -19.07
N LYS A 231 1.39 5.13 -19.94
CA LYS A 231 2.07 5.23 -21.25
C LYS A 231 3.60 5.21 -21.16
N SER A 232 4.17 5.65 -20.04
CA SER A 232 5.62 5.68 -19.79
C SER A 232 6.08 4.61 -18.79
N ALA A 233 5.29 3.56 -18.50
CA ALA A 233 5.69 2.51 -17.55
C ALA A 233 7.02 1.82 -17.95
N ASP A 234 7.26 1.70 -19.26
CA ASP A 234 8.48 1.11 -19.83
C ASP A 234 9.70 2.03 -19.73
N GLN A 235 9.49 3.31 -19.42
CA GLN A 235 10.53 4.34 -19.28
C GLN A 235 10.93 4.59 -17.82
N LEU A 236 10.24 3.96 -16.85
CA LEU A 236 10.56 4.09 -15.43
C LEU A 236 11.89 3.41 -15.10
N GLU A 237 12.72 4.07 -14.30
CA GLU A 237 14.05 3.54 -14.01
C GLU A 237 13.96 2.20 -13.24
N PRO A 238 14.97 1.33 -13.38
CA PRO A 238 15.01 0.08 -12.62
C PRO A 238 15.11 0.26 -11.10
N ARG A 239 15.47 1.46 -10.62
CA ARG A 239 15.61 1.79 -9.19
C ARG A 239 14.32 2.29 -8.55
N ASP A 240 13.33 2.63 -9.36
CA ASP A 240 12.03 3.18 -8.95
C ASP A 240 11.24 2.11 -8.21
N THR A 241 10.91 2.36 -6.94
CA THR A 241 10.35 1.32 -6.06
C THR A 241 8.86 1.12 -6.34
N TYR A 242 8.07 2.20 -6.42
CA TYR A 242 6.68 2.10 -6.85
C TYR A 242 6.56 1.68 -8.33
N GLY A 243 7.49 2.13 -9.18
CA GLY A 243 7.55 1.70 -10.58
C GLY A 243 7.76 0.20 -10.76
N GLN A 244 8.64 -0.42 -9.96
CA GLN A 244 8.81 -1.88 -9.93
C GLN A 244 7.55 -2.62 -9.49
N VAL A 245 6.87 -2.13 -8.45
CA VAL A 245 5.61 -2.72 -7.97
C VAL A 245 4.53 -2.63 -9.05
N ALA A 246 4.42 -1.49 -9.73
CA ALA A 246 3.47 -1.29 -10.84
C ALA A 246 3.70 -2.29 -11.98
N ARG A 247 4.95 -2.45 -12.44
CA ARG A 247 5.32 -3.42 -13.48
C ARG A 247 5.01 -4.85 -13.07
N ALA A 248 5.33 -5.22 -11.82
CA ALA A 248 5.05 -6.55 -11.30
C ALA A 248 3.55 -6.84 -11.23
N LEU A 249 2.73 -5.88 -10.79
CA LEU A 249 1.27 -6.00 -10.83
C LEU A 249 0.73 -6.19 -12.25
N TRP A 250 1.25 -5.42 -13.22
CA TRP A 250 0.89 -5.58 -14.63
C TRP A 250 1.26 -6.96 -15.17
N ALA A 251 2.45 -7.45 -14.86
CA ALA A 251 2.88 -8.78 -15.26
C ALA A 251 1.94 -9.87 -14.72
N LEU A 252 1.50 -9.75 -13.45
CA LEU A 252 0.54 -10.68 -12.86
C LEU A 252 -0.82 -10.64 -13.57
N ARG A 253 -1.36 -9.46 -13.87
CA ARG A 253 -2.67 -9.31 -14.53
C ARG A 253 -2.68 -9.81 -15.97
N LEU A 254 -1.56 -9.70 -16.67
CA LEU A 254 -1.44 -10.06 -18.09
C LEU A 254 -0.83 -11.45 -18.30
N GLY A 255 -0.39 -12.15 -17.24
CA GLY A 255 0.36 -13.39 -17.38
C GLY A 255 1.69 -13.22 -18.12
N SER A 256 2.28 -12.02 -18.08
CA SER A 256 3.56 -11.70 -18.73
C SER A 256 4.74 -12.10 -17.81
N PRO A 257 5.99 -12.14 -18.32
CA PRO A 257 7.15 -12.47 -17.50
C PRO A 257 7.22 -11.60 -16.23
N PHE A 258 7.24 -12.27 -15.07
CA PHE A 258 7.21 -11.62 -13.76
C PHE A 258 8.61 -11.32 -13.25
N HIS A 259 8.88 -10.06 -12.93
CA HIS A 259 10.08 -9.63 -12.21
C HIS A 259 9.72 -9.19 -10.80
N ALA A 260 10.27 -9.88 -9.80
CA ALA A 260 9.96 -9.60 -8.41
C ALA A 260 10.47 -8.19 -8.01
N PRO A 261 9.59 -7.31 -7.49
CA PRO A 261 10.00 -5.98 -7.06
C PRO A 261 10.94 -6.07 -5.84
N LEU A 262 11.85 -5.11 -5.69
CA LEU A 262 12.69 -5.00 -4.50
C LEU A 262 11.84 -4.71 -3.24
N SER A 263 12.18 -5.36 -2.13
CA SER A 263 11.43 -5.29 -0.87
C SER A 263 12.38 -5.10 0.31
N LYS A 264 13.10 -3.97 0.36
CA LYS A 264 14.06 -3.67 1.43
C LYS A 264 13.64 -2.40 2.17
N GLY A 265 13.48 -2.53 3.48
CA GLY A 265 13.20 -1.42 4.38
C GLY A 265 11.78 -1.45 4.93
N ALA A 266 11.47 -0.42 5.73
CA ALA A 266 10.27 -0.33 6.55
C ALA A 266 9.25 0.69 5.98
N SER A 267 9.11 0.76 4.65
CA SER A 267 8.29 1.76 3.95
C SER A 267 7.08 1.16 3.22
N PRO A 268 6.02 1.95 2.95
CA PRO A 268 4.81 1.47 2.26
C PRO A 268 5.11 0.79 0.92
N GLN A 269 5.97 1.37 0.08
CA GLN A 269 6.37 0.77 -1.20
C GLN A 269 7.06 -0.59 -1.03
N SER A 270 7.85 -0.79 0.04
CA SER A 270 8.52 -2.07 0.33
C SER A 270 7.52 -3.13 0.79
N GLU A 271 6.48 -2.73 1.52
CA GLU A 271 5.38 -3.61 1.94
C GLU A 271 4.55 -4.06 0.74
N TYR A 272 4.14 -3.13 -0.15
CA TYR A 272 3.51 -3.51 -1.42
C TYR A 272 4.42 -4.40 -2.27
N GLY A 273 5.72 -4.10 -2.34
CA GLY A 273 6.69 -4.96 -3.02
C GLY A 273 6.68 -6.40 -2.48
N SER A 274 6.59 -6.56 -1.16
CA SER A 274 6.52 -7.87 -0.51
C SER A 274 5.21 -8.59 -0.83
N ILE A 275 4.07 -7.88 -0.76
CA ILE A 275 2.75 -8.41 -1.11
C ILE A 275 2.69 -8.87 -2.57
N VAL A 276 3.13 -8.03 -3.50
CA VAL A 276 3.08 -8.33 -4.94
C VAL A 276 4.06 -9.46 -5.29
N ARG A 277 5.22 -9.52 -4.64
CA ARG A 277 6.13 -10.65 -4.73
C ARG A 277 5.47 -11.95 -4.25
N ALA A 278 4.75 -11.92 -3.14
CA ALA A 278 4.02 -13.07 -2.65
C ALA A 278 2.92 -13.52 -3.63
N TRP A 279 2.17 -12.58 -4.23
CA TRP A 279 1.22 -12.91 -5.30
C TRP A 279 1.89 -13.59 -6.51
N GLY A 280 3.08 -13.14 -6.91
CA GLY A 280 3.87 -13.81 -7.94
C GLY A 280 4.32 -15.22 -7.56
N MET A 281 4.73 -15.44 -6.32
CA MET A 281 5.03 -16.79 -5.81
C MET A 281 3.79 -17.70 -5.84
N LEU A 282 2.62 -17.17 -5.49
CA LEU A 282 1.35 -17.90 -5.45
C LEU A 282 0.81 -18.30 -6.84
N GLN A 283 1.43 -17.85 -7.93
CA GLN A 283 1.17 -18.39 -9.28
C GLN A 283 1.67 -19.84 -9.43
N ALA A 284 2.63 -20.26 -8.60
CA ALA A 284 3.18 -21.61 -8.61
C ALA A 284 2.94 -22.32 -7.26
N ARG A 285 2.18 -23.42 -7.29
CA ARG A 285 1.83 -24.20 -6.08
C ARG A 285 3.03 -24.56 -5.18
N PRO A 286 4.22 -24.97 -5.71
CA PRO A 286 5.37 -25.29 -4.87
C PRO A 286 5.90 -24.12 -4.02
N MET A 287 5.57 -22.87 -4.38
CA MET A 287 6.04 -21.67 -3.69
C MET A 287 5.06 -21.15 -2.64
N ALA A 288 3.92 -21.82 -2.44
CA ALA A 288 2.89 -21.39 -1.49
C ALA A 288 3.41 -21.29 -0.04
N ALA A 289 4.26 -22.23 0.40
CA ALA A 289 4.86 -22.20 1.73
C ALA A 289 5.78 -20.98 1.92
N GLN A 290 6.61 -20.67 0.93
CA GLN A 290 7.53 -19.53 0.97
C GLN A 290 6.76 -18.20 0.96
N ALA A 291 5.71 -18.09 0.13
CA ALA A 291 4.82 -16.94 0.11
C ALA A 291 4.13 -16.74 1.48
N ARG A 292 3.63 -17.82 2.09
CA ARG A 292 3.03 -17.78 3.43
C ARG A 292 4.00 -17.26 4.48
N THR A 293 5.21 -17.80 4.56
CA THR A 293 6.23 -17.34 5.53
C THR A 293 6.56 -15.86 5.36
N MET A 294 6.67 -15.38 4.11
CA MET A 294 6.89 -13.96 3.81
C MET A 294 5.73 -13.08 4.31
N LEU A 295 4.48 -13.50 4.04
CA LEU A 295 3.28 -12.74 4.41
C LEU A 295 3.04 -12.72 5.92
N LEU A 296 3.35 -13.82 6.63
CA LEU A 296 3.24 -13.87 8.09
C LEU A 296 4.28 -12.97 8.79
N GLY A 297 5.50 -12.88 8.24
CA GLY A 297 6.54 -11.98 8.74
C GLY A 297 6.32 -10.50 8.38
N LEU A 298 5.37 -10.19 7.51
CA LEU A 298 5.09 -8.84 7.05
C LEU A 298 4.11 -8.13 7.99
N THR A 299 4.57 -7.05 8.64
CA THR A 299 3.69 -6.16 9.41
C THR A 299 3.10 -5.10 8.48
N VAL A 300 1.83 -5.27 8.10
CA VAL A 300 1.04 -4.30 7.31
C VAL A 300 0.04 -3.59 8.20
N ARG A 301 -0.13 -2.28 7.97
CA ARG A 301 -0.99 -1.44 8.81
C ARG A 301 -2.13 -0.80 8.04
N THR A 302 -1.92 -0.42 6.79
CA THR A 302 -2.97 0.23 6.00
C THR A 302 -4.08 -0.76 5.66
N PRO A 303 -5.34 -0.30 5.60
CA PRO A 303 -6.48 -1.15 5.24
C PRO A 303 -6.26 -1.94 3.95
N ASP A 304 -5.78 -1.31 2.88
CA ASP A 304 -5.60 -1.98 1.59
C ASP A 304 -4.51 -3.05 1.55
N GLN A 305 -3.36 -2.80 2.17
CA GLN A 305 -2.31 -3.79 2.32
C GLN A 305 -2.76 -4.97 3.18
N ARG A 306 -3.51 -4.71 4.25
CA ARG A 306 -4.10 -5.76 5.11
C ARG A 306 -5.06 -6.64 4.33
N ALA A 307 -5.96 -6.06 3.55
CA ALA A 307 -6.87 -6.82 2.70
C ALA A 307 -6.11 -7.66 1.66
N HIS A 308 -5.10 -7.09 1.00
CA HIS A 308 -4.25 -7.85 0.07
C HIS A 308 -3.50 -9.00 0.75
N ARG A 309 -2.91 -8.75 1.92
CA ARG A 309 -2.18 -9.76 2.70
C ARG A 309 -3.10 -10.89 3.12
N ALA A 310 -4.26 -10.58 3.70
CA ALA A 310 -5.22 -11.59 4.14
C ALA A 310 -5.70 -12.46 2.96
N ALA A 311 -6.07 -11.84 1.83
CA ALA A 311 -6.45 -12.58 0.62
C ALA A 311 -5.31 -13.47 0.08
N ALA A 312 -4.07 -12.97 0.07
CA ALA A 312 -2.91 -13.74 -0.34
C ALA A 312 -2.61 -14.92 0.61
N LEU A 313 -2.81 -14.75 1.92
CA LEU A 313 -2.68 -15.82 2.91
C LEU A 313 -3.76 -16.89 2.74
N VAL A 314 -5.01 -16.50 2.47
CA VAL A 314 -6.09 -17.44 2.12
C VAL A 314 -5.71 -18.25 0.88
N ARG A 315 -5.16 -17.60 -0.16
CA ARG A 315 -4.64 -18.30 -1.35
C ARG A 315 -3.48 -19.25 -1.01
N ALA A 316 -2.56 -18.84 -0.14
CA ALA A 316 -1.45 -19.69 0.29
C ALA A 316 -1.97 -20.95 1.01
N ASN A 317 -2.93 -20.80 1.92
CA ASN A 317 -3.59 -21.91 2.63
C ASN A 317 -4.35 -22.83 1.66
N GLN A 318 -5.07 -22.26 0.70
CA GLN A 318 -5.75 -23.00 -0.37
C GLN A 318 -4.79 -23.91 -1.17
N LEU A 319 -3.63 -23.37 -1.59
CA LEU A 319 -2.64 -24.06 -2.44
C LEU A 319 -1.78 -25.05 -1.66
N GLY A 320 -1.33 -24.65 -0.47
CA GLY A 320 -0.45 -25.43 0.39
C GLY A 320 -1.18 -26.46 1.24
N GLY A 321 -2.50 -26.34 1.41
CA GLY A 321 -3.28 -27.20 2.31
C GLY A 321 -2.98 -26.93 3.79
N PHE A 322 -2.57 -25.71 4.13
CA PHE A 322 -2.38 -25.29 5.51
C PHE A 322 -3.75 -24.99 6.13
N GLY A 323 -3.97 -25.39 7.38
CA GLY A 323 -5.27 -25.30 8.05
C GLY A 323 -5.41 -24.24 9.13
N ASP A 324 -4.35 -23.50 9.41
CA ASP A 324 -4.33 -22.58 10.54
C ASP A 324 -4.83 -21.19 10.12
N ASP A 325 -5.64 -20.58 11.00
CA ASP A 325 -6.01 -19.17 11.03
C ASP A 325 -7.03 -18.65 9.98
N ILE A 326 -7.78 -19.51 9.27
CA ILE A 326 -8.73 -19.02 8.23
C ILE A 326 -9.80 -18.08 8.79
N ASP A 327 -10.39 -18.40 9.94
CA ASP A 327 -11.39 -17.53 10.59
C ASP A 327 -10.79 -16.13 10.90
N ASP A 328 -9.56 -16.11 11.41
CA ASP A 328 -8.85 -14.87 11.75
C ASP A 328 -8.47 -14.08 10.47
N LEU A 329 -8.16 -14.76 9.36
CA LEU A 329 -7.89 -14.14 8.06
C LEU A 329 -9.16 -13.55 7.43
N VAL A 330 -10.31 -14.23 7.55
CA VAL A 330 -11.61 -13.68 7.11
C VAL A 330 -11.96 -12.44 7.93
N ALA A 331 -11.77 -12.50 9.25
CA ALA A 331 -11.98 -11.35 10.13
C ALA A 331 -11.03 -10.19 9.79
N GLU A 332 -9.74 -10.46 9.55
CA GLU A 332 -8.77 -9.44 9.12
C GLU A 332 -9.17 -8.79 7.80
N PHE A 333 -9.56 -9.60 6.81
CA PHE A 333 -9.99 -9.13 5.49
C PHE A 333 -11.24 -8.26 5.57
N ASN A 334 -12.26 -8.70 6.31
CA ASN A 334 -13.49 -7.93 6.52
C ASN A 334 -13.23 -6.61 7.26
N ALA A 335 -12.42 -6.65 8.33
CA ALA A 335 -12.06 -5.44 9.07
C ALA A 335 -11.27 -4.44 8.20
N ALA A 336 -10.40 -4.95 7.33
CA ALA A 336 -9.66 -4.15 6.37
C ALA A 336 -10.59 -3.51 5.32
N LEU A 337 -11.53 -4.26 4.75
CA LEU A 337 -12.54 -3.71 3.83
C LEU A 337 -13.41 -2.66 4.52
N ASN A 338 -13.87 -2.90 5.75
CA ASN A 338 -14.67 -1.94 6.51
C ASN A 338 -13.95 -0.61 6.74
N ALA A 339 -12.62 -0.66 6.88
CA ALA A 339 -11.78 0.53 7.06
C ALA A 339 -11.45 1.27 5.74
N MET A 340 -11.73 0.68 4.58
CA MET A 340 -11.64 1.37 3.29
C MET A 340 -12.86 2.25 3.05
N THR A 341 -12.65 3.45 2.50
CA THR A 341 -13.73 4.34 2.05
C THR A 341 -14.25 3.94 0.67
N VAL A 342 -13.38 3.37 -0.18
CA VAL A 342 -13.73 2.92 -1.54
C VAL A 342 -13.17 1.51 -1.77
N ARG A 343 -14.05 0.53 -2.01
CA ARG A 343 -13.66 -0.91 -2.11
C ARG A 343 -13.66 -1.45 -3.53
N GLY A 344 -14.54 -0.92 -4.40
CA GLY A 344 -14.76 -1.44 -5.76
C GLY A 344 -13.49 -1.64 -6.61
N PRO A 345 -12.56 -0.67 -6.66
CA PRO A 345 -11.29 -0.82 -7.37
C PRO A 345 -10.40 -1.95 -6.80
N PHE A 346 -10.31 -2.07 -5.47
CA PHE A 346 -9.59 -3.17 -4.82
C PHE A 346 -10.19 -4.54 -5.14
N LEU A 347 -11.52 -4.67 -5.03
CA LEU A 347 -12.22 -5.93 -5.35
C LEU A 347 -12.05 -6.30 -6.83
N THR A 348 -12.10 -5.32 -7.73
CA THR A 348 -11.82 -5.51 -9.16
C THR A 348 -10.39 -5.97 -9.41
N LEU A 349 -9.42 -5.39 -8.71
CA LEU A 349 -8.03 -5.84 -8.75
C LEU A 349 -7.89 -7.29 -8.29
N LEU A 350 -8.45 -7.63 -7.12
CA LEU A 350 -8.36 -8.98 -6.57
C LEU A 350 -8.98 -10.03 -7.51
N ARG A 351 -10.16 -9.75 -8.09
CA ARG A 351 -10.77 -10.60 -9.12
C ARG A 351 -9.87 -10.84 -10.32
N SER A 352 -9.14 -9.81 -10.76
CA SER A 352 -8.24 -9.91 -11.92
C SER A 352 -6.91 -10.60 -11.61
N LEU A 353 -6.46 -10.60 -10.35
CA LEU A 353 -5.20 -11.21 -9.94
C LEU A 353 -5.38 -12.68 -9.53
N ALA A 354 -6.49 -12.99 -8.87
CA ALA A 354 -6.74 -14.29 -8.27
C ALA A 354 -8.25 -14.59 -8.21
N PRO A 355 -8.92 -14.82 -9.35
CA PRO A 355 -10.37 -15.04 -9.38
C PRO A 355 -10.82 -16.25 -8.57
N GLU A 356 -10.01 -17.32 -8.52
CA GLU A 356 -10.30 -18.49 -7.69
C GLU A 356 -10.31 -18.14 -6.19
N THR A 357 -9.37 -17.30 -5.74
CA THR A 357 -9.32 -16.81 -4.35
C THR A 357 -10.48 -15.88 -4.05
N PHE A 358 -10.81 -14.99 -4.99
CA PHE A 358 -11.96 -14.10 -4.85
C PHE A 358 -13.26 -14.90 -4.71
N ALA A 359 -13.49 -15.87 -5.59
CA ALA A 359 -14.66 -16.73 -5.55
C ALA A 359 -14.71 -17.57 -4.27
N LEU A 360 -13.56 -18.07 -3.80
CA LEU A 360 -13.45 -18.74 -2.51
C LEU A 360 -13.89 -17.81 -1.37
N LEU A 361 -13.29 -16.62 -1.27
CA LEU A 361 -13.62 -15.62 -0.25
C LEU A 361 -15.13 -15.35 -0.22
N ALA A 362 -15.74 -15.07 -1.37
CA ALA A 362 -17.17 -14.82 -1.49
C ALA A 362 -18.08 -15.95 -0.97
N MET A 363 -17.59 -17.18 -0.93
CA MET A 363 -18.32 -18.35 -0.41
C MET A 363 -18.01 -18.68 1.04
N LEU A 364 -17.01 -18.06 1.66
CA LEU A 364 -16.64 -18.28 3.06
C LEU A 364 -17.73 -17.72 4.01
N PRO A 365 -17.87 -18.30 5.23
CA PRO A 365 -18.81 -17.78 6.22
C PRO A 365 -18.46 -16.34 6.60
N GLU A 366 -19.49 -15.54 6.89
CA GLU A 366 -19.37 -14.16 7.40
C GLU A 366 -18.55 -13.22 6.51
N MET A 367 -18.29 -13.59 5.24
CA MET A 367 -17.58 -12.72 4.31
C MET A 367 -18.35 -11.41 4.07
N HIS A 368 -17.61 -10.31 3.90
CA HIS A 368 -18.16 -8.99 3.61
C HIS A 368 -19.15 -9.04 2.44
N GLN A 369 -20.33 -8.44 2.63
CA GLN A 369 -21.47 -8.53 1.70
C GLN A 369 -21.09 -8.14 0.26
N GLU A 370 -20.36 -7.03 0.07
CA GLU A 370 -19.92 -6.61 -1.28
C GLU A 370 -19.08 -7.66 -2.03
N VAL A 371 -18.33 -8.51 -1.33
CA VAL A 371 -17.53 -9.58 -1.94
C VAL A 371 -18.47 -10.68 -2.44
N ALA A 372 -19.47 -11.05 -1.63
CA ALA A 372 -20.47 -12.05 -1.97
C ALA A 372 -21.39 -11.59 -3.12
N GLU A 373 -21.87 -10.34 -3.08
CA GLU A 373 -22.75 -9.75 -4.10
C GLU A 373 -22.06 -9.58 -5.46
N SER A 374 -20.74 -9.50 -5.46
CA SER A 374 -19.94 -9.33 -6.67
C SER A 374 -19.30 -10.64 -7.18
N LEU A 375 -19.58 -11.78 -6.52
CA LEU A 375 -19.26 -13.12 -7.02
C LEU A 375 -19.75 -13.39 -8.45
N PRO A 376 -20.94 -12.93 -8.88
CA PRO A 376 -21.40 -13.14 -10.25
C PRO A 376 -20.52 -12.49 -11.31
N GLU A 377 -19.62 -11.56 -10.95
CA GLU A 377 -18.62 -11.02 -11.88
C GLU A 377 -17.43 -11.97 -12.12
N VAL A 378 -17.39 -13.14 -11.48
CA VAL A 378 -16.41 -14.20 -11.74
C VAL A 378 -17.10 -15.34 -12.50
N PRO A 379 -16.59 -15.74 -13.69
CA PRO A 379 -17.12 -16.89 -14.42
C PRO A 379 -16.92 -18.19 -13.62
N LEU A 380 -18.00 -18.86 -13.24
CA LEU A 380 -17.96 -20.12 -12.48
C LEU A 380 -18.42 -21.29 -13.33
N LEU A 381 -17.59 -22.34 -13.44
CA LEU A 381 -18.01 -23.63 -13.96
C LEU A 381 -18.74 -24.40 -12.85
N ILE A 382 -20.05 -24.60 -13.02
CA ILE A 382 -20.95 -25.15 -12.00
C ILE A 382 -21.49 -26.56 -12.32
N GLY A 383 -21.06 -27.13 -13.44
CA GLY A 383 -21.39 -28.49 -13.87
C GLY A 383 -21.36 -28.60 -15.38
N GLY A 384 -22.53 -28.76 -15.99
CA GLY A 384 -22.75 -28.63 -17.43
C GLY A 384 -22.82 -27.17 -17.91
N GLU A 385 -22.83 -26.21 -17.00
CA GLU A 385 -23.02 -24.78 -17.28
C GLU A 385 -21.92 -23.90 -16.71
N LEU A 386 -21.79 -22.71 -17.29
CA LEU A 386 -20.94 -21.63 -16.80
C LEU A 386 -21.83 -20.46 -16.36
N SER A 387 -21.76 -20.08 -15.09
CA SER A 387 -22.49 -18.94 -14.53
C SER A 387 -21.63 -17.68 -14.58
N PHE A 388 -22.13 -16.61 -15.19
CA PHE A 388 -21.46 -15.32 -15.28
C PHE A 388 -22.48 -14.18 -15.38
N ARG A 389 -22.32 -13.15 -14.54
CA ARG A 389 -23.20 -11.96 -14.46
C ARG A 389 -24.68 -12.32 -14.37
N TYR A 390 -25.00 -13.29 -13.50
CA TYR A 390 -26.36 -13.83 -13.30
C TYR A 390 -26.95 -14.55 -14.53
N GLN A 391 -26.15 -14.81 -15.57
CA GLN A 391 -26.54 -15.58 -16.74
C GLN A 391 -25.90 -16.96 -16.71
N GLN A 392 -26.69 -17.98 -17.06
CA GLN A 392 -26.23 -19.35 -17.21
C GLN A 392 -25.95 -19.64 -18.69
N HIS A 393 -24.72 -20.02 -18.99
CA HIS A 393 -24.27 -20.38 -20.33
C HIS A 393 -24.06 -21.89 -20.39
N ARG A 394 -25.02 -22.58 -21.02
CA ARG A 394 -24.95 -24.03 -21.17
C ARG A 394 -23.81 -24.43 -22.11
N LEU A 395 -22.96 -25.35 -21.66
CA LEU A 395 -21.84 -25.83 -22.46
C LEU A 395 -22.34 -26.85 -23.52
N PRO A 396 -21.93 -26.73 -24.80
CA PRO A 396 -22.39 -27.64 -25.84
C PRO A 396 -21.92 -29.09 -25.62
N GLY A 397 -22.75 -30.05 -26.01
CA GLY A 397 -22.48 -31.50 -25.91
C GLY A 397 -23.24 -32.23 -24.80
N ARG A 398 -22.93 -33.53 -24.60
CA ARG A 398 -23.49 -34.29 -23.47
C ARG A 398 -22.99 -33.67 -22.15
N SER A 399 -23.90 -33.47 -21.20
CA SER A 399 -23.69 -32.88 -19.87
C SER A 399 -22.53 -33.49 -19.06
N ASN A 400 -22.10 -34.69 -19.44
CA ASN A 400 -21.12 -35.51 -18.73
C ASN A 400 -19.72 -34.90 -18.71
N GLY A 401 -19.26 -34.25 -19.79
CA GLY A 401 -17.84 -33.85 -19.90
C GLY A 401 -17.40 -32.77 -18.90
N SER A 402 -18.19 -31.71 -18.77
CA SER A 402 -17.90 -30.58 -17.87
C SER A 402 -18.29 -30.89 -16.42
N SER A 403 -19.38 -31.64 -16.22
CA SER A 403 -19.76 -32.19 -14.91
C SER A 403 -18.67 -33.07 -14.32
N VAL A 404 -18.01 -33.90 -15.15
CA VAL A 404 -16.84 -34.69 -14.75
C VAL A 404 -15.68 -33.80 -14.31
N MET A 405 -15.47 -32.63 -14.93
CA MET A 405 -14.43 -31.68 -14.48
C MET A 405 -14.74 -31.10 -13.10
N VAL A 406 -16.00 -30.79 -12.83
CA VAL A 406 -16.44 -30.29 -11.53
C VAL A 406 -16.31 -31.38 -10.46
N LEU A 407 -16.79 -32.59 -10.74
CA LEU A 407 -16.66 -33.74 -9.85
C LEU A 407 -15.20 -34.10 -9.57
N ALA A 408 -14.35 -34.14 -10.61
CA ALA A 408 -12.92 -34.45 -10.47
C ALA A 408 -12.21 -33.40 -9.59
N ALA A 409 -12.54 -32.12 -9.76
CA ALA A 409 -12.00 -31.05 -8.93
C ALA A 409 -12.48 -31.16 -7.46
N ALA A 410 -13.77 -31.46 -7.25
CA ALA A 410 -14.36 -31.63 -5.92
C ALA A 410 -13.76 -32.82 -5.16
N THR A 411 -13.56 -33.95 -5.84
CA THR A 411 -13.10 -35.20 -5.21
C THR A 411 -11.58 -35.36 -5.21
N GLY A 412 -10.87 -34.61 -6.06
CA GLY A 412 -9.44 -34.80 -6.29
C GLY A 412 -9.07 -36.08 -7.01
N ARG A 413 -10.04 -36.81 -7.56
CA ARG A 413 -9.80 -38.06 -8.30
C ARG A 413 -9.22 -37.73 -9.69
N THR A 414 -8.17 -38.46 -10.06
CA THR A 414 -7.45 -38.29 -11.35
C THR A 414 -7.52 -39.55 -12.23
N GLY A 415 -8.41 -40.49 -11.90
CA GLY A 415 -8.59 -41.75 -12.61
C GLY A 415 -9.16 -41.58 -14.03
N PRO A 416 -9.23 -42.67 -14.83
CA PRO A 416 -9.75 -42.64 -16.20
C PRO A 416 -11.17 -42.07 -16.31
N GLU A 417 -12.00 -42.35 -15.30
CA GLU A 417 -13.40 -41.90 -15.19
C GLU A 417 -13.53 -40.40 -14.87
N SER A 418 -12.43 -39.80 -14.41
CA SER A 418 -12.31 -38.37 -14.09
C SER A 418 -11.64 -37.57 -15.21
N ARG A 419 -11.34 -38.20 -16.35
CA ARG A 419 -10.72 -37.53 -17.50
C ARG A 419 -11.78 -36.78 -18.30
N PRO A 420 -11.68 -35.44 -18.41
CA PRO A 420 -12.57 -34.70 -19.29
C PRO A 420 -12.39 -35.13 -20.73
N HIS A 421 -13.49 -35.13 -21.48
CA HIS A 421 -13.43 -35.33 -22.93
C HIS A 421 -12.48 -34.28 -23.55
N PRO A 422 -11.62 -34.63 -24.52
CA PRO A 422 -10.65 -33.70 -25.10
C PRO A 422 -11.25 -32.38 -25.61
N GLN A 423 -12.49 -32.44 -26.12
CA GLN A 423 -13.22 -31.27 -26.62
C GLN A 423 -13.86 -30.40 -25.52
N ALA A 424 -13.97 -30.87 -24.27
CA ALA A 424 -14.63 -30.11 -23.19
C ALA A 424 -13.90 -28.79 -22.92
N ALA A 425 -12.57 -28.83 -22.86
CA ALA A 425 -11.74 -27.63 -22.69
C ALA A 425 -11.87 -26.65 -23.86
N GLN A 426 -12.03 -27.15 -25.10
CA GLN A 426 -12.27 -26.29 -26.25
C GLN A 426 -13.62 -25.57 -26.14
N ARG A 427 -14.69 -26.30 -25.82
CA ARG A 427 -16.04 -25.73 -25.70
C ARG A 427 -16.14 -24.68 -24.60
N ILE A 428 -15.44 -24.87 -23.47
CA ILE A 428 -15.35 -23.85 -22.41
C ILE A 428 -14.64 -22.60 -22.94
N ARG A 429 -13.52 -22.76 -23.65
CA ARG A 429 -12.80 -21.62 -24.27
C ARG A 429 -13.67 -20.86 -25.28
N ASP A 430 -14.46 -21.56 -26.07
CA ASP A 430 -15.36 -20.94 -27.05
C ASP A 430 -16.43 -20.07 -26.33
N ILE A 431 -17.04 -20.59 -25.27
CA ILE A 431 -18.02 -19.83 -24.46
C ILE A 431 -17.36 -18.66 -23.72
N LEU A 432 -16.18 -18.86 -23.12
CA LEU A 432 -15.43 -17.78 -22.47
C LEU A 432 -15.15 -16.63 -23.44
N THR A 433 -14.74 -16.96 -24.67
CA THR A 433 -14.51 -15.97 -25.74
C THR A 433 -15.81 -15.23 -26.08
N GLN A 434 -16.94 -15.96 -26.21
CA GLN A 434 -18.24 -15.37 -26.51
C GLN A 434 -18.72 -14.39 -25.43
N ILE A 435 -18.52 -14.71 -24.15
CA ILE A 435 -18.95 -13.88 -23.02
C ILE A 435 -17.91 -12.81 -22.63
N GLY A 436 -16.77 -12.76 -23.32
CA GLY A 436 -15.69 -11.80 -23.06
C GLY A 436 -14.91 -12.08 -21.77
N ALA A 437 -14.89 -13.31 -21.29
CA ALA A 437 -14.14 -13.74 -20.12
C ALA A 437 -12.82 -14.40 -20.51
N ARG A 438 -11.77 -14.20 -19.70
CA ARG A 438 -10.43 -14.77 -19.95
C ARG A 438 -10.27 -16.17 -19.37
N GLU A 439 -10.83 -16.40 -18.19
CA GLU A 439 -10.67 -17.62 -17.42
C GLU A 439 -11.96 -17.95 -16.66
N TYR A 440 -12.03 -19.17 -16.12
CA TYR A 440 -13.13 -19.64 -15.29
C TYR A 440 -12.60 -20.22 -13.98
N VAL A 441 -13.43 -20.18 -12.96
CA VAL A 441 -13.19 -20.87 -11.68
C VAL A 441 -14.04 -22.12 -11.63
N ASN A 442 -13.43 -23.26 -11.26
CA ASN A 442 -14.14 -24.52 -11.10
C ASN A 442 -14.77 -24.62 -9.70
N LEU A 443 -16.10 -24.62 -9.62
CA LEU A 443 -16.85 -24.67 -8.35
C LEU A 443 -16.50 -25.90 -7.52
N GLY A 444 -16.25 -27.06 -8.15
CA GLY A 444 -15.87 -28.28 -7.44
C GLY A 444 -14.58 -28.09 -6.64
N GLY A 445 -13.60 -27.39 -7.20
CA GLY A 445 -12.37 -27.03 -6.50
C GLY A 445 -12.67 -26.20 -5.24
N LEU A 446 -13.55 -25.20 -5.35
CA LEU A 446 -13.95 -24.36 -4.22
C LEU A 446 -14.66 -25.17 -3.13
N ILE A 447 -15.62 -26.03 -3.48
CA ILE A 447 -16.33 -26.91 -2.54
C ILE A 447 -15.33 -27.78 -1.75
N ARG A 448 -14.34 -28.35 -2.44
CA ARG A 448 -13.28 -29.14 -1.78
C ARG A 448 -12.45 -28.30 -0.81
N ILE A 449 -12.11 -27.07 -1.19
CA ILE A 449 -11.33 -26.18 -0.32
C ILE A 449 -12.14 -25.78 0.91
N ILE A 450 -13.40 -25.42 0.74
CA ILE A 450 -14.31 -25.07 1.84
C ILE A 450 -14.48 -26.26 2.80
N GLY A 451 -14.64 -27.48 2.28
CA GLY A 451 -14.70 -28.69 3.10
C GLY A 451 -13.44 -28.89 3.95
N ARG A 452 -12.25 -28.73 3.35
CA ARG A 452 -10.98 -28.81 4.09
C ARG A 452 -10.86 -27.74 5.17
N PHE A 453 -11.24 -26.49 4.86
CA PHE A 453 -11.26 -25.43 5.87
C PHE A 453 -12.27 -25.72 6.97
N SER A 454 -13.44 -26.29 6.64
CA SER A 454 -14.45 -26.69 7.63
C SER A 454 -13.95 -27.76 8.60
N GLU A 455 -13.13 -28.72 8.14
CA GLU A 455 -12.51 -29.74 9.00
C GLU A 455 -11.49 -29.14 9.97
N GLN A 456 -10.89 -28.01 9.60
CA GLN A 456 -9.83 -27.34 10.34
C GLN A 456 -10.33 -26.15 11.17
N ALA A 457 -11.57 -25.69 10.92
CA ALA A 457 -12.20 -24.58 11.61
C ALA A 457 -12.40 -24.85 13.10
N ARG A 458 -12.43 -23.79 13.91
CA ARG A 458 -12.74 -23.89 15.33
C ARG A 458 -14.12 -24.51 15.53
N PHE A 459 -14.25 -25.37 16.55
CA PHE A 459 -15.50 -26.10 16.82
C PHE A 459 -16.73 -25.17 16.93
N SER A 460 -16.56 -23.97 17.48
CA SER A 460 -17.61 -22.96 17.61
C SER A 460 -18.15 -22.45 16.27
N HIS A 461 -17.36 -22.48 15.20
CA HIS A 461 -17.73 -21.99 13.86
C HIS A 461 -18.08 -23.11 12.89
N ARG A 462 -17.96 -24.39 13.29
CA ARG A 462 -18.19 -25.53 12.40
C ARG A 462 -19.54 -25.48 11.67
N LYS A 463 -20.60 -25.06 12.35
CA LYS A 463 -21.93 -24.91 11.73
C LYS A 463 -21.97 -23.85 10.63
N SER A 464 -21.27 -22.71 10.79
CA SER A 464 -21.24 -21.67 9.75
C SER A 464 -20.46 -22.14 8.53
N TRP A 465 -19.41 -22.93 8.74
CA TRP A 465 -18.64 -23.59 7.68
C TRP A 465 -19.42 -24.68 6.94
N GLU A 466 -20.15 -25.54 7.66
CA GLU A 466 -21.05 -26.55 7.06
C GLU A 466 -22.17 -25.87 6.24
N ALA A 467 -22.71 -24.76 6.73
CA ALA A 467 -23.68 -23.94 5.99
C ALA A 467 -23.04 -23.29 4.74
N ALA A 468 -21.81 -22.79 4.83
CA ALA A 468 -21.08 -22.24 3.68
C ALA A 468 -20.82 -23.31 2.61
N GLN A 469 -20.41 -24.51 3.01
CA GLN A 469 -20.24 -25.66 2.11
C GLN A 469 -21.57 -26.07 1.45
N SER A 470 -22.65 -26.10 2.22
CA SER A 470 -24.00 -26.41 1.72
C SER A 470 -24.46 -25.39 0.68
N ARG A 471 -24.27 -24.09 0.94
CA ARG A 471 -24.55 -23.01 -0.03
C ARG A 471 -23.71 -23.15 -1.30
N ALA A 472 -22.42 -23.49 -1.19
CA ALA A 472 -21.59 -23.72 -2.36
C ALA A 472 -22.08 -24.92 -3.20
N LEU A 473 -22.58 -25.99 -2.55
CA LEU A 473 -23.19 -27.13 -3.23
C LEU A 473 -24.51 -26.78 -3.93
N GLU A 474 -25.29 -25.85 -3.40
CA GLU A 474 -26.54 -25.38 -4.03
C GLU A 474 -26.31 -24.68 -5.38
N TRP A 475 -25.11 -24.15 -5.62
CA TRP A 475 -24.73 -23.56 -6.90
C TRP A 475 -24.46 -24.60 -7.99
N VAL A 476 -24.30 -25.88 -7.65
CA VAL A 476 -24.16 -26.96 -8.64
C VAL A 476 -25.47 -27.10 -9.42
N ASP A 477 -25.38 -27.04 -10.75
CA ASP A 477 -26.52 -26.94 -11.67
C ASP A 477 -27.42 -28.20 -11.72
N SER A 478 -26.87 -29.36 -11.39
CA SER A 478 -27.55 -30.66 -11.46
C SER A 478 -27.70 -31.28 -10.07
N ALA A 479 -28.95 -31.64 -9.71
CA ALA A 479 -29.22 -32.36 -8.47
C ALA A 479 -28.48 -33.71 -8.40
N ALA A 480 -28.34 -34.40 -9.53
CA ALA A 480 -27.60 -35.67 -9.60
C ALA A 480 -26.11 -35.45 -9.34
N LEU A 481 -25.49 -34.45 -9.97
CA LEU A 481 -24.09 -34.11 -9.75
C LEU A 481 -23.86 -33.64 -8.31
N ARG A 482 -24.78 -32.85 -7.76
CA ARG A 482 -24.72 -32.41 -6.36
C ARG A 482 -24.74 -33.59 -5.40
N GLN A 483 -25.62 -34.58 -5.63
CA GLN A 483 -25.67 -35.78 -4.81
C GLN A 483 -24.39 -36.61 -4.95
N GLU A 484 -23.88 -36.77 -6.18
CA GLU A 484 -22.63 -37.49 -6.43
C GLU A 484 -21.43 -36.84 -5.72
N ILE A 485 -21.35 -35.51 -5.70
CA ILE A 485 -20.33 -34.77 -4.94
C ILE A 485 -20.50 -34.99 -3.43
N LYS A 486 -21.74 -34.94 -2.90
CA LYS A 486 -22.01 -35.21 -1.49
C LYS A 486 -21.58 -36.61 -1.08
N ASP A 487 -22.01 -37.62 -1.84
CA ASP A 487 -21.67 -39.02 -1.59
C ASP A 487 -20.15 -39.24 -1.63
N ALA A 488 -19.46 -38.60 -2.58
CA ALA A 488 -18.02 -38.72 -2.72
C ALA A 488 -17.22 -37.99 -1.63
N LEU A 489 -17.80 -36.97 -1.00
CA LEU A 489 -17.21 -36.22 0.11
C LEU A 489 -17.67 -36.71 1.49
N GLY A 490 -18.65 -37.62 1.55
CA GLY A 490 -19.22 -38.12 2.82
C GLY A 490 -20.08 -37.10 3.56
N LEU A 491 -20.81 -36.26 2.82
CA LEU A 491 -21.64 -35.15 3.34
C LEU A 491 -23.13 -35.46 3.42
#